data_AF-A0A7V8VB65-F1
#
_entry.id   AF-A0A7V8VB65-F1
#
_cell.length_a   1.000
_cell.length_b   1.000
_cell.length_c   1.000
_cell.angle_alpha   90.00
_cell.angle_beta   90.00
_cell.angle_gamma   90.00
#
_symmetry.space_group_name_H-M   'P 1'
#
loop_
_entity.id
_entity.type
_entity.pdbx_description
1 polymer ?
#
loop_
_entity_poly.entity_id
_entity_poly.type
_entity_poly.pdbx_seq_one_letter_code
_entity_poly.pdbx_strand_id
1 'polypeptide(L)'
;MPRKPTKTQKKQIVAFKVEDELARFLDALPNKSEFIRRAILAQFNMTCPLCSGTGVVEKGIHDHFQGVIESNLSRPCEKCKTTVTFPLHLEAVPAADRDRIRQFLHGGPLYCSKCYPSVPPCDDCGWHVMMEKIAEHFRKMHARS
;
A
#
# COMPACT_ATOMS: atom_id res chain seq x y z
N MET A 1 29.05 3.15 26.44
CA MET A 1 29.34 4.38 25.66
C MET A 1 28.11 5.29 25.71
N PRO A 2 28.19 6.52 26.25
CA PRO A 2 27.05 7.43 26.27
C PRO A 2 26.82 8.03 24.86
N ARG A 3 25.59 7.93 24.35
CA ARG A 3 25.20 8.49 23.04
C ARG A 3 25.19 10.02 23.12
N LYS A 4 25.82 10.66 22.13
CA LYS A 4 25.87 12.11 21.93
C LYS A 4 24.44 12.67 21.72
N PRO A 5 24.04 13.78 22.36
CA PRO A 5 22.70 14.34 22.19
C PRO A 5 22.49 14.85 20.76
N THR A 6 21.36 14.47 20.17
CA THR A 6 20.91 14.81 18.82
C THR A 6 20.84 16.32 18.65
N LYS A 7 21.56 16.88 17.67
CA LYS A 7 21.51 18.32 17.33
C LYS A 7 20.06 18.73 17.05
N THR A 8 19.57 19.72 17.79
CA THR A 8 18.28 20.39 17.55
C THR A 8 18.26 20.94 16.13
N GLN A 9 17.28 20.51 15.32
CA GLN A 9 17.12 20.97 13.94
C GLN A 9 16.99 22.51 13.91
N LYS A 10 17.78 23.17 13.05
CA LYS A 10 17.77 24.62 12.91
C LYS A 10 16.39 25.06 12.39
N LYS A 11 15.67 25.89 13.14
CA LYS A 11 14.40 26.51 12.68
C LYS A 11 14.73 27.69 11.77
N GLN A 12 14.11 27.76 10.61
CA GLN A 12 14.21 28.88 9.67
C GLN A 12 12.94 29.72 9.71
N ILE A 13 13.06 31.04 9.76
CA ILE A 13 11.92 31.96 9.74
C ILE A 13 11.58 32.26 8.28
N VAL A 14 10.31 32.06 7.91
CA VAL A 14 9.76 32.38 6.60
C VAL A 14 8.61 33.36 6.82
N ALA A 15 8.66 34.52 6.18
CA ALA A 15 7.59 35.52 6.20
C ALA A 15 6.92 35.54 4.83
N PHE A 16 5.59 35.56 4.81
CA PHE A 16 4.79 35.70 3.58
C PHE A 16 3.67 36.70 3.82
N LYS A 17 3.32 37.43 2.76
CA LYS A 17 2.25 38.44 2.79
C LYS A 17 0.91 37.74 2.57
N VAL A 18 -0.10 38.12 3.34
CA VAL A 18 -1.47 37.59 3.27
C VAL A 18 -2.48 38.71 3.27
N GLU A 19 -3.70 38.40 2.86
CA GLU A 19 -4.86 39.29 2.94
C GLU A 19 -5.30 39.49 4.40
N ASP A 20 -5.91 40.64 4.70
CA ASP A 20 -6.31 41.03 6.07
C ASP A 20 -7.25 40.01 6.73
N GLU A 21 -8.14 39.39 5.95
CA GLU A 21 -9.06 38.38 6.47
C GLU A 21 -8.32 37.12 6.95
N LEU A 22 -7.35 36.65 6.15
CA LEU A 22 -6.52 35.49 6.51
C LEU A 22 -5.60 35.82 7.70
N ALA A 23 -5.09 37.04 7.79
CA ALA A 23 -4.30 37.48 8.94
C ALA A 23 -5.11 37.40 10.25
N ARG A 24 -6.35 37.91 10.25
CA ARG A 24 -7.25 37.84 11.40
C ARG A 24 -7.57 36.40 11.79
N PHE A 25 -7.79 35.53 10.80
CA PHE A 25 -8.03 34.11 11.04
C PHE A 25 -6.82 33.43 11.69
N LEU A 26 -5.62 33.66 11.16
CA LEU A 26 -4.39 33.13 11.74
C LEU A 26 -4.14 33.69 13.15
N ASP A 27 -4.48 34.95 13.40
CA ASP A 27 -4.36 35.59 14.71
C ASP A 27 -5.27 34.98 15.79
N ALA A 28 -6.43 34.46 15.39
CA ALA A 28 -7.37 33.79 16.29
C ALA A 28 -6.92 32.38 16.72
N LEU A 29 -5.90 31.79 16.09
CA LEU A 29 -5.46 30.43 16.37
C LEU A 29 -4.52 30.37 17.58
N PRO A 30 -4.68 29.39 18.48
CA PRO A 30 -3.84 29.24 19.67
C PRO A 30 -2.37 28.91 19.33
N ASN A 31 -2.11 28.27 18.17
CA ASN A 31 -0.77 27.96 17.70
C ASN A 31 -0.65 28.03 16.17
N LYS A 32 -0.37 29.24 15.66
CA LYS A 32 -0.22 29.55 14.23
C LYS A 32 0.79 28.65 13.53
N SER A 33 1.94 28.45 14.17
CA SER A 33 3.05 27.70 13.57
C SER A 33 2.70 26.22 13.39
N GLU A 34 1.99 25.63 14.36
CA GLU A 34 1.54 24.25 14.25
C GLU A 34 0.44 24.08 13.21
N PHE A 35 -0.55 24.97 13.21
CA PHE A 35 -1.63 24.94 12.22
C PHE A 35 -1.07 25.06 10.80
N ILE A 36 -0.22 26.06 10.54
CA ILE A 36 0.40 26.27 9.23
C ILE A 36 1.25 25.05 8.85
N ARG A 37 2.04 24.48 9.78
CA ARG A 37 2.83 23.28 9.50
C ARG A 37 1.93 22.10 9.11
N ARG A 38 0.84 21.86 9.83
CA ARG A 38 -0.09 20.77 9.54
C ARG A 38 -0.85 20.99 8.23
N ALA A 39 -1.29 22.20 7.96
CA ALA A 39 -1.97 22.56 6.71
C ALA A 39 -1.04 22.40 5.50
N ILE A 40 0.20 22.88 5.60
CA ILE A 40 1.24 22.69 4.59
C ILE A 40 1.50 21.20 4.39
N LEU A 41 1.81 20.45 5.45
CA LEU A 41 2.06 19.00 5.34
C LEU A 41 0.86 18.25 4.74
N ALA A 42 -0.36 18.58 5.16
CA ALA A 42 -1.58 17.98 4.61
C ALA A 42 -1.73 18.28 3.11
N GLN A 43 -1.34 19.48 2.65
CA GLN A 43 -1.41 19.87 1.24
C GLN A 43 -0.31 19.24 0.37
N PHE A 44 0.85 18.91 0.96
CA PHE A 44 1.98 18.28 0.28
C PHE A 44 2.01 16.75 0.38
N ASN A 45 1.15 16.18 1.21
CA ASN A 45 1.05 14.74 1.34
C ASN A 45 0.20 14.18 0.21
N MET A 46 0.78 13.22 -0.51
CA MET A 46 0.10 12.44 -1.53
C MET A 46 -0.59 11.25 -0.86
N THR A 47 -1.66 10.77 -1.47
CA THR A 47 -2.28 9.51 -1.08
C THR A 47 -1.24 8.39 -1.16
N CYS A 48 -1.10 7.58 -0.11
CA CYS A 48 -0.14 6.47 -0.12
C CYS A 48 -0.52 5.47 -1.22
N PRO A 49 0.41 5.16 -2.16
CA PRO A 49 0.11 4.32 -3.32
C PRO A 49 -0.07 2.84 -2.97
N LEU A 50 0.09 2.44 -1.69
CA LEU A 50 0.00 1.06 -1.22
C LEU A 50 -1.25 0.77 -0.39
N CYS A 51 -1.79 1.75 0.34
CA CYS A 51 -2.83 1.49 1.35
C CYS A 51 -4.23 1.92 0.91
N SER A 52 -4.50 1.95 -0.40
CA SER A 52 -5.83 2.20 -0.97
C SER A 52 -6.46 3.52 -0.50
N GLY A 53 -5.64 4.54 -0.26
CA GLY A 53 -6.13 5.84 0.20
C GLY A 53 -6.37 6.02 1.68
N THR A 54 -6.13 5.01 2.51
CA THR A 54 -6.28 5.11 3.98
C THR A 54 -5.16 5.90 4.67
N GLY A 55 -4.07 6.17 3.95
CA GLY A 55 -2.88 6.81 4.49
C GLY A 55 -2.30 7.79 3.49
N VAL A 56 -1.42 8.65 3.99
CA VAL A 56 -0.79 9.72 3.22
C VAL A 56 0.72 9.66 3.43
N VAL A 57 1.47 10.00 2.39
CA VAL A 57 2.94 9.99 2.39
C VAL A 57 3.47 11.27 1.75
N GLU A 58 4.69 11.66 2.09
CA GLU A 58 5.35 12.77 1.42
C GLU A 58 5.50 12.48 -0.08
N LYS A 59 5.40 13.52 -0.91
CA LYS A 59 5.53 13.39 -2.38
C LYS A 59 6.78 12.63 -2.81
N GLY A 60 7.94 12.86 -2.17
CA GLY A 60 9.17 12.15 -2.50
C GLY A 60 9.08 10.63 -2.29
N ILE A 61 8.36 10.20 -1.25
CA ILE A 61 8.10 8.78 -0.98
C ILE A 61 7.10 8.22 -1.99
N HIS A 62 6.02 8.95 -2.27
CA HIS A 62 5.06 8.58 -3.29
C HIS A 62 5.76 8.30 -4.65
N ASP A 63 6.53 9.27 -5.13
CA ASP A 63 7.20 9.20 -6.44
C ASP A 63 8.24 8.07 -6.47
N HIS A 64 8.97 7.88 -5.37
CA HIS A 64 9.94 6.78 -5.26
C HIS A 64 9.26 5.41 -5.38
N PHE A 65 8.17 5.19 -4.65
CA PHE A 65 7.47 3.90 -4.68
C PHE A 65 6.66 3.68 -5.94
N GLN A 66 6.25 4.72 -6.66
CA GLN A 66 5.48 4.58 -7.90
C GLN A 66 6.22 3.70 -8.93
N GLY A 67 7.48 3.98 -9.22
CA GLY A 67 8.27 3.16 -10.16
C GLY A 67 8.54 1.73 -9.68
N VAL A 68 8.71 1.56 -8.36
CA VAL A 68 8.85 0.23 -7.75
C VAL A 68 7.56 -0.57 -7.92
N ILE A 69 6.40 0.05 -7.69
CA ILE A 69 5.10 -0.57 -7.89
C ILE A 69 4.98 -1.01 -9.35
N GLU A 70 5.10 -0.07 -10.30
CA GLU A 70 4.92 -0.34 -11.73
C GLU A 70 5.81 -1.49 -12.24
N SER A 71 7.05 -1.58 -11.79
CA SER A 71 7.97 -2.66 -12.16
C SER A 71 7.68 -4.02 -11.50
N ASN A 72 6.89 -4.05 -10.43
CA ASN A 72 6.62 -5.26 -9.62
C ASN A 72 5.16 -5.73 -9.67
N LEU A 73 4.31 -5.15 -10.52
CA LEU A 73 2.90 -5.57 -10.71
C LEU A 73 2.73 -6.82 -11.59
N SER A 74 3.82 -7.52 -11.91
CA SER A 74 3.75 -8.75 -12.71
C SER A 74 4.52 -9.89 -12.07
N ARG A 75 3.93 -11.09 -12.09
CA ARG A 75 4.56 -12.32 -11.61
C ARG A 75 4.14 -13.51 -12.48
N PRO A 76 4.98 -14.55 -12.59
CA PRO A 76 4.63 -15.73 -13.36
C PRO A 76 3.50 -16.52 -12.69
N CYS A 77 2.55 -17.00 -13.49
CA CYS A 77 1.53 -17.95 -13.07
C CYS A 77 2.19 -19.20 -12.48
N GLU A 78 1.69 -19.67 -11.35
CA GLU A 78 2.30 -20.78 -10.63
C GLU A 78 2.25 -22.10 -11.42
N LYS A 79 1.19 -22.30 -12.23
CA LYS A 79 0.99 -23.48 -13.09
C LYS A 79 1.71 -23.37 -14.44
N CYS A 80 1.36 -22.38 -15.26
CA CYS A 80 1.84 -22.29 -16.66
C CYS A 80 3.03 -21.34 -16.87
N LYS A 81 3.50 -20.65 -15.83
CA LYS A 81 4.61 -19.68 -15.86
C LYS A 81 4.42 -18.45 -16.74
N THR A 82 3.30 -18.31 -17.44
CA THR A 82 2.94 -17.07 -18.17
C THR A 82 2.88 -15.89 -17.21
N THR A 83 3.45 -14.75 -17.62
CA THR A 83 3.42 -13.50 -16.85
C THR A 83 1.98 -13.02 -16.66
N VAL A 84 1.61 -12.79 -15.41
CA VAL A 84 0.30 -12.25 -15.01
C VAL A 84 0.54 -10.91 -14.36
N THR A 85 -0.08 -9.88 -14.92
CA THR A 85 -0.18 -8.56 -14.27
C THR A 85 -1.35 -8.59 -13.29
N PHE A 86 -1.16 -8.05 -12.10
CA PHE A 86 -2.19 -7.95 -11.08
C PHE A 86 -2.25 -6.52 -10.52
N PRO A 87 -3.45 -6.02 -10.17
CA PRO A 87 -3.55 -4.74 -9.49
C PRO A 87 -3.21 -4.87 -8.00
N LEU A 88 -2.83 -3.77 -7.37
CA LEU A 88 -2.63 -3.69 -5.92
C LEU A 88 -3.94 -3.78 -5.13
N HIS A 89 -5.06 -3.42 -5.78
CA HIS A 89 -6.35 -3.26 -5.13
C HIS A 89 -7.42 -4.10 -5.83
N LEU A 90 -8.26 -4.77 -5.04
CA LEU A 90 -9.34 -5.63 -5.53
C LEU A 90 -10.44 -4.86 -6.26
N GLU A 91 -10.61 -3.57 -5.95
CA GLU A 91 -11.63 -2.71 -6.56
C GLU A 91 -11.40 -2.52 -8.07
N ALA A 92 -10.13 -2.53 -8.49
CA ALA A 92 -9.73 -2.44 -9.89
C ALA A 92 -9.85 -3.78 -10.66
N VAL A 93 -10.20 -4.88 -9.97
CA VAL A 93 -10.27 -6.22 -10.57
C VAL A 93 -11.67 -6.50 -11.13
N PRO A 94 -11.79 -6.98 -12.39
CA PRO A 94 -13.04 -7.49 -12.93
C PRO A 94 -13.63 -8.60 -12.05
N ALA A 95 -14.96 -8.65 -11.92
CA ALA A 95 -15.64 -9.59 -11.03
C ALA A 95 -15.17 -11.06 -11.21
N ALA A 96 -14.96 -11.49 -12.46
CA ALA A 96 -14.52 -12.85 -12.79
C ALA A 96 -13.12 -13.22 -12.26
N ASP A 97 -12.26 -12.23 -11.99
CA ASP A 97 -10.89 -12.43 -11.52
C ASP A 97 -10.73 -12.12 -10.02
N ARG A 98 -11.78 -11.65 -9.34
CA ARG A 98 -11.68 -11.15 -7.96
C ARG A 98 -11.19 -12.22 -6.98
N ASP A 99 -11.71 -13.43 -7.05
CA ASP A 99 -11.32 -14.49 -6.10
C ASP A 99 -9.88 -14.94 -6.32
N ARG A 100 -9.46 -15.05 -7.58
CA ARG A 100 -8.08 -15.34 -7.99
C ARG A 100 -7.09 -14.31 -7.47
N ILE A 101 -7.40 -13.02 -7.66
CA ILE A 101 -6.52 -11.94 -7.19
C ILE A 101 -6.58 -11.80 -5.67
N ARG A 102 -7.75 -11.98 -5.04
CA ARG A 102 -7.90 -11.97 -3.58
C ARG A 102 -6.99 -13.01 -2.94
N GLN A 103 -7.07 -14.27 -3.41
CA GLN A 103 -6.18 -15.32 -2.93
C GLN A 103 -4.71 -14.91 -2.96
N PHE A 104 -4.24 -14.35 -4.08
CA PHE A 104 -2.85 -13.92 -4.22
C PHE A 104 -2.48 -12.78 -3.26
N LEU A 105 -3.33 -11.75 -3.15
CA LEU A 105 -3.07 -10.60 -2.26
C LEU A 105 -3.09 -11.00 -0.78
N HIS A 106 -3.80 -12.08 -0.41
CA HIS A 106 -3.77 -12.66 0.93
C HIS A 106 -2.62 -13.67 1.15
N GLY A 107 -1.65 -13.73 0.24
CA GLY A 107 -0.45 -14.57 0.37
C GLY A 107 -0.57 -15.97 -0.25
N GLY A 108 -1.65 -16.25 -0.96
CA GLY A 108 -1.84 -17.48 -1.71
C GLY A 108 -1.12 -17.49 -3.08
N PRO A 109 -1.20 -18.61 -3.81
CA PRO A 109 -0.54 -18.76 -5.11
C PRO A 109 -1.22 -17.92 -6.21
N LEU A 110 -0.42 -17.37 -7.13
CA LEU A 110 -0.90 -16.59 -8.27
C LEU A 110 -1.17 -17.50 -9.48
N TYR A 111 -2.39 -17.46 -10.01
CA TYR A 111 -2.74 -18.13 -11.26
C TYR A 111 -3.16 -17.12 -12.32
N CYS A 112 -3.07 -17.49 -13.60
CA CYS A 112 -3.75 -16.75 -14.68
C CYS A 112 -5.24 -17.16 -14.74
N SER A 113 -6.06 -16.36 -15.43
CA SER A 113 -7.51 -16.60 -15.52
C SER A 113 -7.87 -17.96 -16.14
N LYS A 114 -7.00 -18.54 -16.98
CA LYS A 114 -7.19 -19.88 -17.57
C LYS A 114 -6.84 -21.01 -16.60
N CYS A 115 -5.78 -20.85 -15.80
CA CYS A 115 -5.31 -21.90 -14.91
C CYS A 115 -6.09 -21.96 -13.60
N TYR A 116 -6.55 -20.82 -13.07
CA TYR A 116 -7.27 -20.75 -11.81
C TYR A 116 -8.43 -21.76 -11.70
N PRO A 117 -9.42 -21.79 -12.62
CA PRO A 117 -10.54 -22.74 -12.52
C PRO A 117 -10.13 -24.21 -12.69
N SER A 118 -8.94 -24.49 -13.22
CA SER A 118 -8.43 -25.85 -13.43
C SER A 118 -7.66 -26.42 -12.23
N VAL A 119 -7.44 -25.62 -11.19
CA VAL A 119 -6.77 -26.03 -9.96
C VAL A 119 -7.84 -26.26 -8.91
N PRO A 120 -7.87 -27.41 -8.22
CA PRO A 120 -8.87 -27.68 -7.21
C PRO A 120 -8.72 -26.74 -5.99
N PRO A 121 -9.84 -26.31 -5.38
CA PRO A 121 -9.81 -25.59 -4.12
C PRO A 121 -9.44 -26.52 -2.95
N CYS A 122 -8.81 -25.96 -1.93
CA CYS A 122 -8.64 -26.60 -0.63
C CYS A 122 -9.99 -26.65 0.10
N ASP A 123 -10.33 -27.81 0.66
CA ASP A 123 -11.62 -28.02 1.32
C ASP A 123 -11.84 -27.14 2.58
N ASP A 124 -10.75 -26.74 3.26
CA ASP A 124 -10.84 -25.97 4.51
C ASP A 124 -10.99 -24.46 4.30
N CYS A 125 -10.40 -23.89 3.24
CA CYS A 125 -10.36 -22.44 3.03
C CYS A 125 -10.75 -21.97 1.61
N GLY A 126 -11.02 -22.88 0.69
CA GLY A 126 -11.40 -22.57 -0.69
C GLY A 126 -10.25 -22.06 -1.56
N TRP A 127 -9.01 -21.98 -1.06
CA TRP A 127 -7.87 -21.54 -1.89
C TRP A 127 -7.55 -22.59 -2.94
N HIS A 128 -7.43 -22.16 -4.19
CA HIS A 128 -6.97 -23.00 -5.28
C HIS A 128 -5.48 -23.27 -5.07
N VAL A 129 -5.12 -24.52 -4.83
CA VAL A 129 -3.74 -24.95 -4.56
C VAL A 129 -3.45 -26.21 -5.35
N MET A 130 -2.28 -26.29 -5.99
CA MET A 130 -1.88 -27.51 -6.70
C MET A 130 -1.71 -28.66 -5.70
N MET A 131 -2.16 -29.87 -6.08
CA MET A 131 -2.11 -31.05 -5.20
C MET A 131 -0.72 -31.35 -4.66
N GLU A 132 0.32 -31.12 -5.46
CA GLU A 132 1.73 -31.29 -5.05
C GLU A 132 2.14 -30.35 -3.90
N LYS A 133 1.46 -29.21 -3.74
CA LYS A 133 1.74 -28.18 -2.72
C LYS A 133 0.74 -28.18 -1.58
N ILE A 134 -0.25 -29.07 -1.61
CA ILE A 134 -1.33 -29.07 -0.63
C ILE A 134 -0.80 -29.33 0.80
N ALA A 135 0.14 -30.27 0.95
CA ALA A 135 0.75 -30.56 2.26
C ALA A 135 1.56 -29.39 2.82
N GLU A 136 2.19 -28.58 1.97
CA GLU A 136 2.85 -27.34 2.40
C GLU A 136 1.84 -26.26 2.78
N HIS A 137 0.77 -26.11 2.00
CA HIS A 137 -0.33 -25.20 2.29
C HIS A 137 -0.97 -25.50 3.65
N PHE A 138 -1.35 -26.75 3.91
CA PHE A 138 -1.90 -27.17 5.21
C PHE A 138 -0.95 -26.83 6.36
N ARG A 139 0.35 -27.09 6.21
CA ARG A 139 1.33 -26.76 7.25
C ARG A 139 1.45 -25.26 7.53
N LYS A 140 1.32 -24.41 6.51
CA LYS A 140 1.48 -22.96 6.64
C LYS A 140 0.20 -22.26 7.09
N MET A 141 -0.95 -22.72 6.62
CA MET A 141 -2.23 -22.02 6.77
C MET A 141 -3.14 -22.65 7.83
N HIS A 142 -3.01 -23.97 8.09
CA HIS A 142 -3.95 -24.75 8.91
C HIS A 142 -3.31 -25.48 10.09
N ALA A 143 -1.98 -25.54 10.21
CA ALA A 143 -1.29 -26.25 11.31
C ALA A 143 -1.46 -25.65 12.71
N ARG A 144 -2.29 -24.61 12.86
CA ARG A 144 -2.65 -23.98 14.14
C ARG A 144 -4.14 -24.13 14.49
N SER A 145 -4.88 -24.95 13.76
CA SER A 145 -6.29 -25.26 14.02
C SER A 145 -6.43 -26.44 14.97
#